data_AF-A0AAV7IF71-F1
#
_entry.id   AF-A0AAV7IF71-F1
#
_cell.length_a   1.000
_cell.length_b   1.000
_cell.length_c   1.000
_cell.angle_alpha   90.00
_cell.angle_beta   90.00
_cell.angle_gamma   90.00
#
_symmetry.space_group_name_H-M   'P 1'
#
loop_
_entity.id
_entity.type
_entity.pdbx_description
1 polymer ?
#
loop_
_entity_poly.entity_id
_entity_poly.type
_entity_poly.pdbx_seq_one_letter_code
_entity_poly.pdbx_strand_id
1 'polypeptide(L)'
;MWHAYELKNRKNNYYNEYDPSEIEDSMFDYFNTLQMKMHIKSEVYNDVTYIVIREKKSHRLSPICIALFLEQDLFFCSNKSVTKEFLLAVVKSTGYSECKKILLSGKNISSLIKIHITNKRNAVDGNDMSVDEEFEEAPGVVSNMGIDFKQNQNRREYLEKHLGSDEIILESLIVKNRNVPWANPKIAEKLPEVKINMQWEFKSTNLKKFLSECTDQRVLVTPLPDYAKHFLKSGKNELTVQRDRYNNDL
;
A
#
# COMPACT_ATOMS: atom_id res chain seq x y z
N MET A 1 10.89 1.82 7.40
CA MET A 1 9.62 1.69 6.65
C MET A 1 9.88 0.67 5.56
N TRP A 2 8.91 -0.20 5.30
CA TRP A 2 8.99 -1.25 4.29
C TRP A 2 8.30 -0.81 3.02
N HIS A 3 8.88 -1.15 1.88
CA HIS A 3 8.35 -0.83 0.55
C HIS A 3 8.19 -2.13 -0.24
N ALA A 4 7.00 -2.38 -0.75
CA ALA A 4 6.63 -3.63 -1.40
C ALA A 4 7.11 -3.69 -2.86
N TYR A 5 7.52 -4.89 -3.28
CA TYR A 5 7.87 -5.24 -4.65
C TYR A 5 7.29 -6.62 -4.97
N GLU A 6 6.72 -6.75 -6.16
CA GLU A 6 6.22 -8.00 -6.71
C GLU A 6 7.30 -8.64 -7.59
N LEU A 7 7.52 -9.94 -7.41
CA LEU A 7 8.35 -10.78 -8.27
C LEU A 7 7.48 -11.37 -9.39
N LYS A 8 8.03 -11.51 -10.60
CA LYS A 8 7.28 -12.07 -11.73
C LYS A 8 8.10 -13.02 -12.60
N ASN A 9 7.36 -13.86 -13.33
CA ASN A 9 7.87 -14.87 -14.24
C ASN A 9 8.89 -15.78 -13.55
N ARG A 10 8.40 -16.51 -12.53
CA ARG A 10 9.20 -17.53 -11.85
C ARG A 10 9.62 -18.59 -12.86
N LYS A 11 10.89 -18.98 -12.85
CA LYS A 11 11.39 -20.05 -13.72
C LYS A 11 10.90 -21.41 -13.20
N ASN A 12 10.38 -22.24 -14.10
CA ASN A 12 9.79 -23.56 -13.79
C ASN A 12 10.72 -24.56 -13.08
N ASN A 13 12.03 -24.29 -12.97
CA ASN A 13 12.98 -25.20 -12.31
C ASN A 13 13.26 -24.83 -10.83
N TYR A 14 12.60 -23.80 -10.30
CA TYR A 14 12.78 -23.30 -8.92
C TYR A 14 11.65 -23.77 -7.97
N TYR A 15 11.22 -25.03 -8.08
CA TYR A 15 10.22 -25.65 -7.17
C TYR A 15 10.85 -26.33 -5.95
N ASN A 16 12.18 -26.33 -5.83
CA ASN A 16 12.86 -26.91 -4.67
C ASN A 16 12.73 -26.00 -3.45
N GLU A 17 12.76 -26.63 -2.28
CA GLU A 17 12.86 -26.02 -0.96
C GLU A 17 13.99 -24.97 -0.98
N TYR A 18 13.66 -23.69 -0.76
CA TYR A 18 14.64 -22.60 -0.85
C TYR A 18 15.58 -22.68 0.35
N ASP A 19 16.86 -22.99 0.10
CA ASP A 19 17.90 -22.80 1.09
C ASP A 19 18.28 -21.30 1.15
N PRO A 20 18.12 -20.63 2.30
CA PRO A 20 18.55 -19.24 2.47
C PRO A 20 20.02 -19.02 2.09
N SER A 21 20.86 -20.02 2.31
CA SER A 21 22.29 -20.00 1.99
C SER A 21 22.53 -19.87 0.49
N GLU A 22 21.73 -20.56 -0.35
CA GLU A 22 21.83 -20.43 -1.81
C GLU A 22 21.46 -19.03 -2.30
N ILE A 23 20.46 -18.41 -1.67
CA ILE A 23 20.07 -17.03 -1.98
C ILE A 23 21.21 -16.07 -1.61
N GLU A 24 21.81 -16.27 -0.44
CA GLU A 24 22.94 -15.47 0.05
C GLU A 24 24.15 -15.57 -0.89
N ASP A 25 24.55 -16.78 -1.25
CA ASP A 25 25.68 -17.04 -2.15
C ASP A 25 25.42 -16.47 -3.55
N SER A 26 24.21 -16.67 -4.08
CA SER A 26 23.83 -16.13 -5.40
C SER A 26 23.86 -14.60 -5.44
N MET A 27 23.36 -13.94 -4.39
CA MET A 27 23.46 -12.49 -4.28
C MET A 27 24.93 -12.05 -4.14
N PHE A 28 25.72 -12.75 -3.34
CA PHE A 28 27.13 -12.44 -3.09
C PHE A 28 27.94 -12.50 -4.39
N ASP A 29 27.78 -13.57 -5.16
CA ASP A 29 28.40 -13.75 -6.47
C ASP A 29 27.98 -12.64 -7.42
N TYR A 30 26.69 -12.31 -7.48
CA TYR A 30 26.21 -11.23 -8.32
C TYR A 30 26.88 -9.89 -7.99
N PHE A 31 26.94 -9.49 -6.71
CA PHE A 31 27.60 -8.24 -6.33
C PHE A 31 29.11 -8.27 -6.59
N ASN A 32 29.77 -9.42 -6.43
CA ASN A 32 31.18 -9.56 -6.77
C ASN A 32 31.45 -9.36 -8.27
N THR A 33 30.56 -9.82 -9.16
CA THR A 33 30.69 -9.53 -10.61
C THR A 33 30.61 -8.03 -10.92
N LEU A 34 29.91 -7.27 -10.09
CA LEU A 34 29.83 -5.81 -10.16
C LEU A 34 30.97 -5.11 -9.40
N GLN A 35 31.94 -5.86 -8.87
CA GLN A 35 33.02 -5.36 -8.02
C GLN A 35 32.53 -4.66 -6.74
N MET A 36 31.30 -4.96 -6.31
CA MET A 36 30.67 -4.41 -5.11
C MET A 36 30.94 -5.35 -3.93
N LYS A 37 31.79 -4.92 -2.99
CA LYS A 37 32.14 -5.73 -1.81
C LYS A 37 31.04 -5.66 -0.76
N MET A 38 30.10 -6.59 -0.84
CA MET A 38 28.97 -6.69 0.07
C MET A 38 29.21 -7.75 1.16
N HIS A 39 28.62 -7.52 2.33
CA HIS A 39 28.36 -8.48 3.37
C HIS A 39 26.85 -8.76 3.34
N ILE A 40 26.49 -10.00 3.11
CA ILE A 40 25.12 -10.46 3.01
C ILE A 40 24.93 -11.48 4.13
N LYS A 41 23.76 -11.47 4.76
CA LYS A 41 23.36 -12.49 5.71
C LYS A 41 21.88 -12.73 5.56
N SER A 42 21.48 -13.99 5.51
CA SER A 42 20.09 -14.43 5.46
C SER A 42 19.68 -15.20 6.72
N GLU A 43 18.39 -15.12 7.08
CA GLU A 43 17.80 -15.90 8.18
C GLU A 43 16.30 -16.09 7.92
N VAL A 44 15.77 -17.27 8.26
CA VAL A 44 14.34 -17.58 8.09
C VAL A 44 13.63 -17.49 9.43
N TYR A 45 12.51 -16.78 9.46
CA TYR A 45 11.66 -16.66 10.63
C TYR A 45 10.19 -16.60 10.20
N ASN A 46 9.36 -17.52 10.71
CA ASN A 46 7.94 -17.67 10.35
C ASN A 46 7.71 -17.68 8.83
N ASP A 47 8.47 -18.54 8.12
CA ASP A 47 8.40 -18.72 6.66
C ASP A 47 8.77 -17.47 5.84
N VAL A 48 9.33 -16.44 6.48
CA VAL A 48 9.87 -15.25 5.84
C VAL A 48 11.39 -15.31 5.84
N THR A 49 12.00 -15.18 4.66
CA THR A 49 13.46 -15.06 4.56
C THR A 49 13.86 -13.60 4.68
N TYR A 50 14.54 -13.25 5.77
CA TYR A 50 15.10 -11.93 5.98
C TYR A 50 16.54 -11.89 5.48
N ILE A 51 16.87 -10.87 4.70
CA ILE A 51 18.22 -10.68 4.16
C ILE A 51 18.71 -9.29 4.55
N VAL A 52 19.92 -9.22 5.10
CA VAL A 52 20.59 -7.97 5.44
C VAL A 52 21.81 -7.81 4.53
N ILE A 53 21.82 -6.73 3.75
CA ILE A 53 22.91 -6.39 2.84
C ILE A 53 23.61 -5.13 3.33
N ARG A 54 24.93 -5.19 3.47
CA ARG A 54 25.79 -4.09 3.94
C ARG A 54 27.05 -4.00 3.10
N GLU A 55 27.53 -2.80 2.82
CA GLU A 55 28.81 -2.64 2.15
C GLU A 55 29.97 -2.85 3.14
N LYS A 56 30.96 -3.69 2.79
CA LYS A 56 32.05 -4.09 3.72
C LYS A 56 32.93 -2.94 4.18
N LYS A 57 33.06 -1.85 3.40
CA LYS A 57 33.98 -0.73 3.66
C LYS A 57 33.31 0.60 3.97
N SER A 58 31.98 0.66 3.89
CA SER A 58 31.22 1.88 4.09
C SER A 58 30.30 1.71 5.30
N HIS A 59 30.69 2.29 6.43
CA HIS A 59 29.80 2.43 7.58
C HIS A 59 28.78 3.56 7.41
N ARG A 60 28.89 4.36 6.32
CA ARG A 60 28.03 5.52 6.09
C ARG A 60 26.66 5.14 5.54
N LEU A 61 26.56 4.01 4.82
CA LEU A 61 25.30 3.58 4.23
C LEU A 61 24.55 2.67 5.21
N SER A 62 23.30 3.02 5.49
CA SER A 62 22.42 2.17 6.27
C SER A 62 22.23 0.82 5.57
N PRO A 63 22.20 -0.30 6.33
CA PRO A 63 21.92 -1.61 5.78
C PRO A 63 20.61 -1.63 4.99
N ILE A 64 20.61 -2.33 3.86
CA ILE A 64 19.36 -2.65 3.17
C ILE A 64 18.87 -3.98 3.75
N CYS A 65 17.68 -3.94 4.33
CA CYS A 65 17.01 -5.13 4.81
C CYS A 65 15.91 -5.50 3.82
N ILE A 66 15.82 -6.79 3.53
CA ILE A 66 14.84 -7.38 2.63
C ILE A 66 14.07 -8.43 3.42
N ALA A 67 12.75 -8.48 3.26
CA ALA A 67 11.90 -9.56 3.75
C ALA A 67 11.25 -10.23 2.54
N LEU A 68 11.61 -11.48 2.26
CA LEU A 68 11.12 -12.26 1.13
C LEU A 68 9.95 -13.16 1.55
N PHE A 69 8.87 -13.07 0.76
CA PHE A 69 7.65 -13.86 0.85
C PHE A 69 7.48 -14.63 -0.47
N LEU A 70 8.27 -15.69 -0.63
CA LEU A 70 8.43 -16.38 -1.92
C LEU A 70 7.17 -17.11 -2.37
N GLU A 71 6.35 -17.61 -1.45
CA GLU A 71 5.05 -18.21 -1.76
C GLU A 71 4.04 -17.19 -2.31
N GLN A 72 4.23 -15.91 -2.00
CA GLN A 72 3.32 -14.83 -2.42
C GLN A 72 3.90 -14.01 -3.58
N ASP A 73 5.04 -14.42 -4.13
CA ASP A 73 5.85 -13.72 -5.14
C ASP A 73 6.12 -12.25 -4.74
N LEU A 74 6.42 -12.02 -3.47
CA LEU A 74 6.51 -10.67 -2.90
C LEU A 74 7.79 -10.50 -2.09
N PHE A 75 8.33 -9.29 -2.07
CA PHE A 75 9.30 -8.90 -1.07
C PHE A 75 9.14 -7.45 -0.63
N PHE A 76 9.69 -7.15 0.53
CA PHE A 76 9.73 -5.81 1.09
C PHE A 76 11.16 -5.35 1.30
N CYS A 77 11.44 -4.09 0.98
CA CYS A 77 12.74 -3.45 1.24
C CYS A 77 12.62 -2.33 2.26
N SER A 78 13.62 -2.20 3.13
CA SER A 78 13.69 -1.12 4.14
C SER A 78 13.99 0.28 3.57
N ASN A 79 14.46 0.35 2.32
CA ASN A 79 14.80 1.60 1.63
C ASN A 79 13.79 1.92 0.52
N LYS A 80 13.38 3.18 0.43
CA LYS A 80 12.43 3.67 -0.60
C LYS A 80 13.02 3.65 -2.00
N SER A 81 14.33 3.91 -2.12
CA SER A 81 15.04 4.08 -3.38
C SER A 81 16.16 3.04 -3.47
N VAL A 82 15.78 1.79 -3.72
CA VAL A 82 16.72 0.70 -3.97
C VAL A 82 17.24 0.81 -5.41
N THR A 83 18.55 0.68 -5.60
CA THR A 83 19.14 0.78 -6.95
C THR A 83 18.81 -0.47 -7.77
N LYS A 84 18.96 -0.37 -9.10
CA LYS A 84 18.66 -1.46 -10.02
C LYS A 84 19.51 -2.71 -9.72
N GLU A 85 20.75 -2.51 -9.29
CA GLU A 85 21.69 -3.58 -8.96
C GLU A 85 21.15 -4.46 -7.83
N PHE A 86 20.65 -3.85 -6.75
CA PHE A 86 20.04 -4.61 -5.64
C PHE A 86 18.78 -5.35 -6.07
N LEU A 87 17.92 -4.72 -6.87
CA LEU A 87 16.72 -5.38 -7.38
C LEU A 87 17.06 -6.57 -8.28
N LEU A 88 18.08 -6.44 -9.13
CA LEU A 88 18.58 -7.53 -9.96
C LEU A 88 19.22 -8.65 -9.15
N ALA A 89 19.92 -8.33 -8.06
CA ALA A 89 20.46 -9.34 -7.15
C ALA A 89 19.34 -10.22 -6.60
N VAL A 90 18.25 -9.61 -6.09
CA VAL A 90 17.06 -10.33 -5.60
C VAL A 90 16.43 -11.18 -6.69
N VAL A 91 16.17 -10.60 -7.86
CA VAL A 91 15.51 -11.32 -8.96
C VAL A 91 16.33 -12.54 -9.39
N LYS A 92 17.66 -12.38 -9.55
CA LYS A 92 18.55 -13.48 -9.92
C LYS A 92 18.65 -14.56 -8.85
N SER A 93 18.78 -14.18 -7.58
CA SER A 93 18.94 -15.13 -6.48
C SER A 93 17.66 -15.90 -6.15
N THR A 94 16.49 -15.40 -6.56
CA THR A 94 15.19 -16.01 -6.27
C THR A 94 14.58 -16.76 -7.46
N GLY A 95 15.27 -16.81 -8.61
CA GLY A 95 14.79 -17.55 -9.79
C GLY A 95 13.68 -16.87 -10.59
N TYR A 96 13.44 -15.57 -10.38
CA TYR A 96 12.49 -14.77 -11.15
C TYR A 96 13.19 -14.05 -12.32
N SER A 97 12.42 -13.51 -13.26
CA SER A 97 12.98 -12.72 -14.36
C SER A 97 12.90 -11.21 -14.13
N GLU A 98 11.94 -10.77 -13.33
CA GLU A 98 11.69 -9.36 -13.11
C GLU A 98 11.07 -9.11 -11.73
N CYS A 99 11.14 -7.85 -11.31
CA CYS A 99 10.36 -7.36 -10.18
C CYS A 99 9.79 -5.97 -10.46
N LYS A 100 8.68 -5.64 -9.80
CA LYS A 100 8.00 -4.36 -9.94
C LYS A 100 7.67 -3.79 -8.57
N LYS A 101 8.00 -2.52 -8.36
CA LYS A 101 7.59 -1.79 -7.15
C LYS A 101 6.07 -1.65 -7.10
N ILE A 102 5.48 -2.02 -5.96
CA ILE A 102 4.07 -1.79 -5.66
C ILE A 102 3.95 -0.51 -4.84
N LEU A 103 2.86 0.23 -5.03
CA LEU A 103 2.51 1.43 -4.27
C LEU A 103 1.96 1.08 -2.87
N LEU A 104 2.65 0.19 -2.16
CA LEU A 104 2.31 -0.29 -0.83
C LEU A 104 3.55 -0.17 0.07
N SER A 105 3.40 0.55 1.19
CA SER A 105 4.47 0.75 2.16
C SER A 105 3.93 1.03 3.56
N GLY A 106 4.72 0.71 4.60
CA GLY A 106 4.31 0.88 5.99
C GLY A 106 5.38 0.36 6.96
N LYS A 107 5.14 0.43 8.27
CA LYS A 107 6.11 -0.12 9.25
C LYS A 107 5.82 -1.57 9.61
N ASN A 108 4.55 -1.97 9.59
CA ASN A 108 4.11 -3.32 9.96
C ASN A 108 4.05 -4.26 8.74
N ILE A 109 5.09 -5.08 8.52
CA ILE A 109 5.12 -6.06 7.41
C ILE A 109 3.90 -6.98 7.44
N SER A 110 3.52 -7.49 8.62
CA SER A 110 2.38 -8.42 8.76
C SER A 110 1.06 -7.81 8.29
N SER A 111 0.88 -6.49 8.47
CA SER A 111 -0.28 -5.77 7.93
C SER A 111 -0.17 -5.58 6.41
N LEU A 112 1.02 -5.26 5.89
CA LEU A 112 1.23 -5.07 4.46
C LEU A 112 1.00 -6.37 3.66
N ILE A 113 1.47 -7.52 4.15
CA ILE A 113 1.24 -8.80 3.50
C ILE A 113 -0.25 -9.18 3.52
N LYS A 114 -0.97 -8.93 4.63
CA LYS A 114 -2.42 -9.13 4.71
C LYS A 114 -3.15 -8.29 3.65
N ILE A 115 -2.81 -7.00 3.53
CA ILE A 115 -3.37 -6.11 2.50
C ILE A 115 -3.14 -6.67 1.09
N HIS A 116 -1.93 -7.14 0.80
CA HIS A 116 -1.60 -7.73 -0.51
C HIS A 116 -2.39 -9.01 -0.80
N ILE A 117 -2.47 -9.92 0.17
CA ILE A 117 -3.23 -11.18 0.04
C ILE A 117 -4.72 -10.90 -0.15
N THR A 118 -5.31 -9.99 0.63
CA THR A 118 -6.71 -9.58 0.48
C THR A 118 -6.97 -9.03 -0.92
N ASN A 119 -6.08 -8.17 -1.44
CA ASN A 119 -6.19 -7.65 -2.80
C ASN A 119 -6.11 -8.76 -3.87
N LYS A 120 -5.16 -9.71 -3.74
CA LYS A 120 -5.06 -10.86 -4.65
C LYS A 120 -6.33 -11.72 -4.64
N ARG A 121 -6.91 -11.99 -3.46
CA ARG A 121 -8.17 -12.76 -3.34
C ARG A 121 -9.34 -12.03 -3.99
N ASN A 122 -9.52 -10.74 -3.71
CA ASN A 122 -10.60 -9.95 -4.31
C ASN A 122 -10.53 -9.94 -5.84
N ALA A 123 -9.31 -9.88 -6.42
CA ALA A 123 -9.11 -9.93 -7.86
C ALA A 123 -9.47 -11.31 -8.48
N VAL A 124 -9.27 -12.40 -7.74
CA VAL A 124 -9.61 -13.77 -8.18
C VAL A 124 -11.11 -14.03 -8.06
N ASP A 125 -11.71 -13.61 -6.95
CA ASP A 125 -13.13 -13.87 -6.64
C ASP A 125 -14.09 -12.99 -7.46
N GLY A 126 -13.57 -12.07 -8.29
CA GLY A 126 -14.40 -11.12 -9.04
C GLY A 126 -15.16 -10.12 -8.14
N ASN A 127 -14.80 -10.06 -6.85
CA ASN A 127 -15.31 -9.09 -5.88
C ASN A 127 -14.62 -7.73 -6.07
N ASP A 128 -14.49 -7.31 -7.32
CA ASP A 128 -13.93 -6.02 -7.69
C ASP A 128 -14.92 -4.95 -7.22
N MET A 129 -14.63 -4.35 -6.06
CA MET A 129 -15.33 -3.19 -5.49
C MET A 129 -16.86 -3.36 -5.52
N SER A 130 -17.38 -4.22 -4.63
CA SER A 130 -18.82 -4.45 -4.39
C SER A 130 -19.65 -3.17 -4.56
N VAL A 131 -20.77 -3.28 -5.29
CA VAL A 131 -21.79 -2.24 -5.45
C VAL A 131 -21.95 -1.46 -4.14
N ASP A 132 -21.63 -0.18 -4.20
CA ASP A 132 -21.74 0.70 -3.05
C ASP A 132 -23.21 0.85 -2.68
N GLU A 133 -23.60 0.23 -1.57
CA GLU A 133 -24.87 0.58 -0.93
C GLU A 133 -24.81 2.06 -0.53
N GLU A 134 -25.81 2.82 -0.96
CA GLU A 134 -25.95 4.23 -0.58
C GLU A 134 -26.01 4.33 0.95
N PHE A 135 -25.16 5.17 1.53
CA PHE A 135 -25.21 5.45 2.96
C PHE A 135 -26.45 6.31 3.26
N GLU A 136 -27.49 5.71 3.84
CA GLU A 136 -28.64 6.45 4.35
C GLU A 136 -28.36 6.99 5.76
N GLU A 137 -28.23 8.31 5.88
CA GLU A 137 -28.10 8.95 7.19
C GLU A 137 -29.46 8.93 7.91
N ALA A 138 -29.55 8.24 9.05
CA ALA A 138 -30.77 8.26 9.84
C ALA A 138 -31.09 9.69 10.31
N PRO A 139 -32.36 10.13 10.25
CA PRO A 139 -32.74 11.42 10.78
C PRO A 139 -32.45 11.49 12.28
N GLY A 140 -31.95 12.64 12.73
CA GLY A 140 -31.71 12.88 14.15
C GLY A 140 -33.04 13.04 14.86
N VAL A 141 -33.42 12.07 15.70
CA VAL A 141 -34.65 12.18 16.50
C VAL A 141 -34.30 12.83 17.84
N VAL A 142 -34.71 14.08 18.02
CA VAL A 142 -34.69 14.72 19.34
C VAL A 142 -36.04 14.45 19.97
N SER A 143 -36.07 13.63 21.02
CA SER A 143 -37.29 13.31 21.75
C SER A 143 -37.28 13.98 23.13
N ASN A 144 -38.45 14.03 23.77
CA ASN A 144 -38.60 14.55 25.13
C ASN A 144 -37.82 13.74 26.18
N MET A 145 -37.34 12.54 25.82
CA MET A 145 -36.53 11.66 26.67
C MET A 145 -35.02 11.75 26.39
N GLY A 146 -34.59 12.53 25.39
CA GLY A 146 -33.17 12.71 25.05
C GLY A 146 -32.88 12.72 23.54
N ILE A 147 -31.59 12.85 23.24
CA ILE A 147 -31.01 12.85 21.88
C ILE A 147 -30.86 11.40 21.41
N ASP A 148 -31.43 11.05 20.26
CA ASP A 148 -31.23 9.73 19.63
C ASP A 148 -29.81 9.64 19.02
N PHE A 149 -28.99 8.73 19.55
CA PHE A 149 -27.60 8.48 19.12
C PHE A 149 -27.48 7.56 17.91
N LYS A 150 -28.58 7.13 17.28
CA LYS A 150 -28.56 6.25 16.10
C LYS A 150 -27.70 6.76 14.95
N GLN A 151 -27.58 8.08 14.78
CA GLN A 151 -26.68 8.65 13.77
C GLN A 151 -25.21 8.25 13.98
N ASN A 152 -24.76 8.21 15.24
CA ASN A 152 -23.39 7.84 15.55
C ASN A 152 -23.18 6.33 15.38
N GLN A 153 -24.18 5.53 15.76
CA GLN A 153 -24.17 4.09 15.55
C GLN A 153 -24.10 3.73 14.06
N ASN A 154 -24.96 4.33 13.22
CA ASN A 154 -24.97 4.09 11.78
C ASN A 154 -23.64 4.46 11.10
N ARG A 155 -22.99 5.56 11.52
CA ARG A 155 -21.66 5.94 11.00
C ARG A 155 -20.59 4.90 11.35
N ARG A 156 -20.61 4.37 12.58
CA ARG A 156 -19.68 3.32 13.00
C ARG A 156 -19.90 2.03 12.23
N GLU A 157 -21.15 1.59 12.11
CA GLU A 157 -21.51 0.39 11.34
C GLU A 157 -21.09 0.52 9.87
N TYR A 158 -21.32 1.69 9.25
CA TYR A 158 -20.86 2.01 7.90
C TYR A 158 -19.34 1.88 7.78
N LEU A 159 -18.57 2.44 8.71
CA LEU A 159 -17.10 2.40 8.67
C LEU A 159 -16.55 1.00 8.92
N GLU A 160 -17.12 0.25 9.86
CA GLU A 160 -16.72 -1.14 10.12
C GLU A 160 -16.94 -2.03 8.89
N LYS A 161 -18.07 -1.85 8.19
CA LYS A 161 -18.37 -2.56 6.93
C LYS A 161 -17.31 -2.33 5.86
N HIS A 162 -16.78 -1.11 5.75
CA HIS A 162 -15.87 -0.75 4.66
C HIS A 162 -14.39 -0.90 5.01
N LEU A 163 -14.01 -0.58 6.24
CA LEU A 163 -12.63 -0.62 6.72
C LEU A 163 -12.26 -1.97 7.37
N GLY A 164 -13.22 -2.88 7.58
CA GLY A 164 -12.97 -4.24 8.06
C GLY A 164 -12.59 -4.32 9.54
N SER A 165 -11.83 -5.35 9.94
CA SER A 165 -11.37 -5.57 11.32
C SER A 165 -10.11 -4.73 11.67
N ASP A 166 -9.79 -4.59 12.96
CA ASP A 166 -8.65 -3.79 13.45
C ASP A 166 -7.29 -4.48 13.33
N GLU A 167 -7.24 -5.66 12.71
CA GLU A 167 -6.01 -6.44 12.59
C GLU A 167 -4.98 -5.86 11.61
N ILE A 168 -5.41 -5.00 10.69
CA ILE A 168 -4.56 -4.39 9.68
C ILE A 168 -4.22 -2.96 10.13
N ILE A 169 -2.95 -2.74 10.44
CA ILE A 169 -2.43 -1.44 10.84
C ILE A 169 -1.65 -0.84 9.67
N LEU A 170 -2.13 0.29 9.17
CA LEU A 170 -1.45 1.08 8.15
C LEU A 170 -1.25 2.50 8.68
N GLU A 171 -0.06 3.06 8.48
CA GLU A 171 0.29 4.35 9.05
C GLU A 171 0.07 5.54 8.11
N SER A 172 -0.08 5.28 6.81
CA SER A 172 -0.21 6.36 5.83
C SER A 172 -1.07 6.02 4.62
N LEU A 173 -1.77 7.02 4.12
CA LEU A 173 -2.42 7.03 2.81
C LEU A 173 -2.05 8.31 2.08
N ILE A 174 -1.46 8.17 0.90
CA ILE A 174 -1.08 9.27 0.01
C ILE A 174 -2.05 9.28 -1.17
N VAL A 175 -2.73 10.40 -1.36
CA VAL A 175 -3.66 10.62 -2.47
C VAL A 175 -3.10 11.71 -3.36
N LYS A 176 -2.73 11.35 -4.58
CA LYS A 176 -2.18 12.26 -5.59
C LYS A 176 -3.27 12.58 -6.61
N ASN A 177 -3.30 13.83 -7.04
CA ASN A 177 -4.07 14.25 -8.19
C ASN A 177 -3.14 15.05 -9.10
N ARG A 178 -3.03 14.65 -10.37
CA ARG A 178 -2.03 15.20 -11.29
C ARG A 178 -2.71 15.79 -12.50
N ASN A 179 -2.14 16.89 -12.99
CA ASN A 179 -2.55 17.53 -14.23
C ASN A 179 -4.04 17.92 -14.27
N VAL A 180 -4.59 18.37 -13.14
CA VAL A 180 -6.02 18.72 -13.00
C VAL A 180 -6.25 20.17 -13.40
N PRO A 181 -7.30 20.49 -14.16
CA PRO A 181 -7.72 21.88 -14.31
C PRO A 181 -8.21 22.45 -12.98
N TRP A 182 -8.32 23.78 -12.92
CA TRP A 182 -8.95 24.43 -11.78
C TRP A 182 -10.39 23.93 -11.58
N ALA A 183 -10.74 23.59 -10.35
CA ALA A 183 -12.10 23.16 -10.02
C ALA A 183 -13.12 24.29 -10.18
N ASN A 184 -12.69 25.55 -10.05
CA ASN A 184 -13.53 26.73 -10.24
C ASN A 184 -13.60 27.10 -11.73
N PRO A 185 -14.78 27.06 -12.38
CA PRO A 185 -14.92 27.34 -13.80
C PRO A 185 -14.38 28.71 -14.22
N LYS A 186 -14.57 29.74 -13.39
CA LYS A 186 -14.11 31.12 -13.70
C LYS A 186 -12.59 31.24 -13.70
N ILE A 187 -11.90 30.42 -12.91
CA ILE A 187 -10.43 30.38 -12.88
C ILE A 187 -9.92 29.50 -14.01
N ALA A 188 -10.59 28.37 -14.26
CA ALA A 188 -10.26 27.47 -15.36
C ALA A 188 -10.35 28.16 -16.72
N GLU A 189 -11.35 29.01 -16.93
CA GLU A 189 -11.51 29.80 -18.15
C GLU A 189 -10.38 30.81 -18.36
N LYS A 190 -9.91 31.44 -17.28
CA LYS A 190 -8.80 32.42 -17.34
C LYS A 190 -7.43 31.77 -17.49
N LEU A 191 -7.28 30.53 -17.04
CA LEU A 191 -6.02 29.80 -16.99
C LEU A 191 -6.17 28.38 -17.56
N PRO A 192 -6.57 28.23 -18.83
CA PRO A 192 -6.94 26.93 -19.40
C PRO A 192 -5.75 25.98 -19.54
N GLU A 193 -4.54 26.51 -19.67
CA GLU A 193 -3.30 25.73 -19.80
C GLU A 193 -2.65 25.40 -18.45
N VAL A 194 -3.10 26.05 -17.37
CA VAL A 194 -2.52 25.86 -16.04
C VAL A 194 -3.12 24.63 -15.39
N LYS A 195 -2.28 23.63 -15.18
CA LYS A 195 -2.67 22.39 -14.50
C LYS A 195 -2.13 22.36 -13.07
N ILE A 196 -2.94 21.85 -12.15
CA ILE A 196 -2.59 21.71 -10.74
C ILE A 196 -2.18 20.27 -10.46
N ASN A 197 -1.11 20.13 -9.68
CA ASN A 197 -0.73 18.89 -9.04
C ASN A 197 -0.99 19.01 -7.54
N MET A 198 -1.83 18.14 -6.99
CA MET A 198 -2.14 18.08 -5.56
C MET A 198 -1.68 16.75 -4.98
N GLN A 199 -1.24 16.78 -3.72
CA GLN A 199 -0.95 15.59 -2.94
C GLN A 199 -1.48 15.80 -1.53
N TRP A 200 -2.33 14.89 -1.08
CA TRP A 200 -2.79 14.78 0.29
C TRP A 200 -2.10 13.58 0.93
N GLU A 201 -1.62 13.74 2.15
CA GLU A 201 -0.99 12.67 2.89
C GLU A 201 -1.61 12.60 4.28
N PHE A 202 -2.32 11.51 4.54
CA PHE A 202 -2.88 11.19 5.84
C PHE A 202 -1.88 10.32 6.60
N LYS A 203 -1.51 10.71 7.82
CA LYS A 203 -0.56 9.97 8.68
C LYS A 203 -1.13 9.77 10.06
N SER A 204 -1.10 8.54 10.54
CA SER A 204 -1.45 8.15 11.90
C SER A 204 -0.68 6.89 12.30
N THR A 205 -0.63 6.55 13.57
CA THR A 205 -0.16 5.21 14.00
C THR A 205 -1.13 4.11 13.59
N ASN A 206 -2.41 4.44 13.47
CA ASN A 206 -3.45 3.58 12.92
C ASN A 206 -4.39 4.46 12.08
N LEU A 207 -4.21 4.40 10.76
CA LEU A 207 -4.96 5.23 9.82
C LEU A 207 -6.45 4.91 9.84
N LYS A 208 -6.81 3.63 9.95
CA LYS A 208 -8.21 3.20 10.04
C LYS A 208 -8.90 3.87 11.23
N LYS A 209 -8.31 3.72 12.42
CA LYS A 209 -8.83 4.33 13.66
C LYS A 209 -8.94 5.85 13.53
N PHE A 210 -7.91 6.49 12.96
CA PHE A 210 -7.92 7.94 12.72
C PHE A 210 -9.08 8.38 11.80
N LEU A 211 -9.28 7.69 10.68
CA LEU A 211 -10.39 8.00 9.76
C LEU A 211 -11.75 7.78 10.44
N SER A 212 -11.88 6.71 11.23
CA SER A 212 -13.10 6.45 12.00
C SER A 212 -13.36 7.56 13.02
N GLU A 213 -12.37 7.96 13.80
CA GLU A 213 -12.50 9.04 14.80
C GLU A 213 -12.84 10.38 14.15
N CYS A 214 -12.21 10.73 13.03
CA CYS A 214 -12.55 11.96 12.30
C CYS A 214 -13.98 11.94 11.73
N THR A 215 -14.48 10.78 11.32
CA THR A 215 -15.85 10.63 10.81
C THR A 215 -16.86 10.69 11.95
N ASP A 216 -16.60 9.99 13.07
CA ASP A 216 -17.40 10.05 14.30
C ASP A 216 -17.54 11.50 14.80
N GLN A 217 -16.45 12.27 14.76
CA GLN A 217 -16.41 13.68 15.16
C GLN A 217 -16.92 14.65 14.09
N ARG A 218 -17.41 14.15 12.95
CA ARG A 218 -17.89 14.96 11.79
C ARG A 218 -16.84 15.91 11.21
N VAL A 219 -15.56 15.61 11.40
CA VAL A 219 -14.46 16.28 10.71
C VAL A 219 -14.41 15.85 9.24
N LEU A 220 -14.72 14.58 8.97
CA LEU A 220 -14.89 14.05 7.62
C LEU A 220 -16.38 13.87 7.31
N VAL A 221 -16.77 14.22 6.09
CA VAL A 221 -18.13 14.02 5.58
C VAL A 221 -18.34 12.54 5.25
N THR A 222 -19.51 12.01 5.62
CA THR A 222 -19.95 10.65 5.27
C THR A 222 -20.89 10.72 4.06
N PRO A 223 -20.82 9.79 3.09
CA PRO A 223 -19.85 8.71 2.97
C PRO A 223 -18.43 9.21 2.70
N LEU A 224 -17.44 8.49 3.22
CA LEU A 224 -16.03 8.74 2.88
C LEU A 224 -15.83 8.55 1.37
N PRO A 225 -14.96 9.37 0.73
CA PRO A 225 -14.58 9.16 -0.67
C PRO A 225 -13.99 7.77 -0.91
N ASP A 226 -14.18 7.22 -2.10
CA ASP A 226 -13.78 5.85 -2.47
C ASP A 226 -12.31 5.53 -2.15
N TYR A 227 -11.42 6.50 -2.40
CA TYR A 227 -9.99 6.33 -2.10
C TYR A 227 -9.72 6.13 -0.61
N ALA A 228 -10.56 6.64 0.29
CA ALA A 228 -10.45 6.50 1.74
C ALA A 228 -11.28 5.32 2.26
N LYS A 229 -12.32 4.93 1.53
CA LYS A 229 -13.19 3.79 1.84
C LYS A 229 -12.55 2.44 1.48
N HIS A 230 -11.84 2.38 0.34
CA HIS A 230 -11.32 1.14 -0.23
C HIS A 230 -9.80 0.99 -0.15
N PHE A 231 -9.07 1.87 0.55
CA PHE A 231 -7.60 1.82 0.53
C PHE A 231 -7.03 0.47 0.98
N LEU A 232 -7.64 -0.17 2.00
CA LEU A 232 -7.23 -1.49 2.47
C LEU A 232 -7.50 -2.61 1.45
N LYS A 233 -8.55 -2.46 0.64
CA LYS A 233 -8.91 -3.41 -0.41
C LYS A 233 -8.08 -3.22 -1.69
N SER A 234 -7.58 -2.00 -1.91
CA SER A 234 -6.87 -1.61 -3.15
C SER A 234 -5.46 -2.21 -3.32
N GLY A 235 -4.93 -2.86 -2.27
CA GLY A 235 -3.56 -3.36 -2.24
C GLY A 235 -2.48 -2.26 -2.27
N LYS A 236 -2.87 -0.99 -2.14
CA LYS A 236 -2.01 0.18 -2.30
C LYS A 236 -2.34 1.22 -1.23
N ASN A 237 -1.36 2.02 -0.86
CA ASN A 237 -1.54 3.18 0.01
C ASN A 237 -0.94 4.46 -0.55
N GLU A 238 -0.46 4.43 -1.79
CA GLU A 238 -0.23 5.60 -2.60
C GLU A 238 -1.14 5.49 -3.84
N LEU A 239 -2.13 6.37 -3.91
CA LEU A 239 -3.18 6.38 -4.91
C LEU A 239 -3.04 7.60 -5.80
N THR A 240 -3.35 7.46 -7.08
CA THR A 240 -3.53 8.59 -8.00
C THR A 240 -4.99 8.59 -8.43
N VAL A 241 -5.72 9.61 -8.00
CA VAL A 241 -7.14 9.79 -8.33
C VAL A 241 -7.24 10.60 -9.60
N GLN A 242 -8.11 10.18 -10.52
CA GLN A 242 -8.52 10.98 -11.68
C GLN A 242 -9.98 11.38 -11.47
N ARG A 243 -10.34 12.56 -11.96
CA ARG A 243 -11.74 13.00 -11.93
C ARG A 243 -12.47 12.26 -13.04
N ASP A 244 -13.57 11.59 -12.72
CA ASP A 244 -14.47 11.11 -13.76
C ASP A 244 -14.94 12.29 -14.59
N ARG A 245 -14.85 12.16 -15.91
CA ARG A 245 -15.50 13.09 -16.82
C ARG A 245 -17.00 12.86 -16.67
N TYR A 246 -17.64 13.53 -15.73
CA TYR A 246 -19.08 13.71 -15.81
C TYR A 246 -19.35 14.37 -17.16
N ASN A 247 -20.09 13.65 -18.02
CA ASN A 247 -20.71 14.23 -19.21
C ASN A 247 -21.53 15.42 -18.74
N ASN A 248 -21.04 16.63 -19.04
CA ASN A 248 -21.86 17.83 -19.07
C ASN A 248 -22.75 17.74 -20.32
N ASP A 249 -23.71 16.82 -20.29
CA ASP A 249 -24.87 16.84 -21.18
C ASP A 249 -26.10 16.90 -20.28
N LEU A 250 -26.48 18.12 -19.89
CA LEU A 250 -27.83 18.58 -19.59
C LEU A 250 -27.86 20.11 -19.70
#